data_AF-A0A1M2VL09-F1
#
_entry.id   AF-A0A1M2VL09-F1
#
_cell.length_a   1.000
_cell.length_b   1.000
_cell.length_c   1.000
_cell.angle_alpha   90.00
_cell.angle_beta   90.00
_cell.angle_gamma   90.00
#
_symmetry.space_group_name_H-M   'P 1'
#
loop_
_entity.id
_entity.type
_entity.pdbx_description
1 polymer ?
#
loop_
_entity_poly.entity_id
_entity_poly.type
_entity_poly.pdbx_seq_one_letter_code
_entity_poly.pdbx_strand_id
1 'polypeptide(L)'
;MSRYQFDKITDFTGGFLLFRVLKTGSDTRFDDIRSHFFKFLGFWIGQILWVWVVSLPLTVLNSPAVTNRGQPAFGTASDILGIIIWVIGWSIESIADVQKFRYKSSGAPKDRPIDFTHWSRARILCWWGIWTLSIAPSLHGTGSGSTRSAQLGTLVSPLFTMILLLFGSGVPTAEKPAAQKFYKMSYPDGAAQDSAEGRRPENAAWANYQAYRAQTSILLPLPPAVYRALSRWVKRTVLLDLPMYEWTP
;
A
#
# COMPACT_ATOMS: atom_id res chain seq x y z
N MET A 1 26.89 7.59 16.08
CA MET A 1 26.95 6.88 14.79
C MET A 1 25.84 5.83 14.77
N SER A 2 24.70 6.09 14.12
CA SER A 2 23.64 5.13 13.73
C SER A 2 22.41 5.93 13.25
N ARG A 3 22.51 6.56 12.07
CA ARG A 3 21.51 7.48 11.50
C ARG A 3 20.77 6.88 10.30
N TYR A 4 20.54 5.57 10.34
CA TYR A 4 19.86 4.86 9.27
C TYR A 4 18.63 4.16 9.81
N GLN A 5 17.58 4.13 8.99
CA GLN A 5 16.39 3.28 9.09
C GLN A 5 15.10 3.91 9.69
N PHE A 6 14.82 5.17 9.36
CA PHE A 6 13.43 5.60 9.25
C PHE A 6 13.08 5.64 7.77
N ASP A 7 12.51 4.57 7.23
CA ASP A 7 11.43 4.67 6.25
C ASP A 7 11.03 3.28 5.80
N LYS A 8 9.73 3.02 5.93
CA LYS A 8 8.89 2.35 4.94
C LYS A 8 7.47 2.28 5.50
N ILE A 9 6.66 3.17 4.91
CA ILE A 9 5.27 2.98 4.49
C ILE A 9 4.34 2.47 5.59
N THR A 10 3.51 3.37 6.12
CA THR A 10 2.10 3.21 6.58
C THR A 10 1.83 4.41 7.49
N ASP A 11 1.46 5.55 6.91
CA ASP A 11 0.95 6.68 7.69
C ASP A 11 -0.18 7.30 6.86
N PHE A 12 -1.44 7.03 7.18
CA PHE A 12 -2.57 7.52 6.37
C PHE A 12 -3.03 8.93 6.78
N THR A 13 -2.86 9.31 8.05
CA THR A 13 -3.31 10.60 8.54
C THR A 13 -2.23 11.66 8.27
N GLY A 14 -2.51 12.65 7.41
CA GLY A 14 -1.57 13.72 7.06
C GLY A 14 -0.96 14.45 8.27
N GLY A 15 -1.70 14.56 9.37
CA GLY A 15 -1.19 15.10 10.64
C GLY A 15 -0.13 14.21 11.31
N PHE A 16 -0.28 12.89 11.25
CA PHE A 16 0.71 11.95 11.78
C PHE A 16 1.98 11.92 10.93
N LEU A 17 1.82 12.00 9.60
CA LEU A 17 2.93 12.21 8.66
C LEU A 17 3.70 13.49 8.98
N LEU A 18 2.99 14.61 9.14
CA LEU A 18 3.60 15.90 9.45
C LEU A 18 4.35 15.83 10.78
N PHE A 19 3.73 15.30 11.82
CA PHE A 19 4.38 15.07 13.12
C PHE A 19 5.65 14.22 12.99
N ARG A 20 5.61 13.12 12.21
CA ARG A 20 6.77 12.26 11.99
C ARG A 20 7.88 12.99 11.24
N VAL A 21 7.55 13.73 10.19
CA VAL A 21 8.53 14.50 9.40
C VAL A 21 9.18 15.58 10.26
N LEU A 22 8.41 16.32 11.05
CA LEU A 22 8.93 17.32 12.00
C LEU A 22 9.86 16.69 13.04
N LYS A 23 9.58 15.45 13.47
CA LYS A 23 10.40 14.72 14.45
C LYS A 23 11.62 14.02 13.83
N THR A 24 11.55 13.59 12.57
CA THR A 24 12.55 12.70 11.92
C THR A 24 13.50 13.49 11.00
N GLY A 25 13.10 14.66 10.52
CA GLY A 25 13.95 15.61 9.80
C GLY A 25 14.12 15.37 8.29
N SER A 26 14.10 14.11 7.82
CA SER A 26 14.10 13.80 6.37
C SER A 26 13.45 12.47 6.04
N ASP A 27 12.97 12.35 4.80
CA ASP A 27 12.45 11.12 4.20
C ASP A 27 13.46 10.56 3.20
N THR A 28 14.09 9.47 3.61
CA THR A 28 15.22 8.83 2.90
C THR A 28 14.84 8.27 1.55
N ARG A 29 13.54 8.03 1.28
CA ARG A 29 13.06 7.54 -0.01
C ARG A 29 13.26 8.54 -1.14
N PHE A 30 13.31 9.83 -0.78
CA PHE A 30 13.46 10.91 -1.75
C PHE A 30 14.89 11.42 -1.88
N ASP A 31 15.85 10.90 -1.12
CA ASP A 31 17.22 11.42 -1.15
C ASP A 31 17.86 11.20 -2.53
N ASP A 32 17.67 10.02 -3.13
CA ASP A 32 18.20 9.70 -4.47
C ASP A 32 17.41 10.31 -5.63
N ILE A 33 16.13 10.62 -5.44
CA ILE A 33 15.26 11.16 -6.50
C ILE A 33 15.33 12.69 -6.54
N ARG A 34 15.54 13.35 -5.38
CA ARG A 34 15.63 14.80 -5.28
C ARG A 34 16.82 15.38 -6.03
N SER A 35 17.89 14.62 -6.22
CA SER A 35 19.06 15.04 -7.03
C SER A 35 18.77 15.08 -8.54
N HIS A 36 17.67 14.48 -9.00
CA HIS A 36 17.28 14.41 -10.41
C HIS A 36 15.92 15.09 -10.66
N PHE A 37 15.96 16.37 -11.04
CA PHE A 37 14.75 17.20 -11.25
C PHE A 37 13.64 16.51 -12.05
N PHE A 38 13.94 15.97 -13.24
CA PHE A 38 12.93 15.34 -14.09
C PHE A 38 12.35 14.04 -13.51
N LYS A 39 13.13 13.25 -12.75
CA LYS A 39 12.61 12.06 -12.06
C LYS A 39 11.70 12.46 -10.90
N PHE A 40 12.07 13.51 -10.16
CA PHE A 40 11.26 14.06 -9.09
C PHE A 40 9.95 14.66 -9.63
N LEU A 41 10.00 15.45 -10.70
CA LEU A 41 8.83 16.01 -11.35
C LEU A 41 7.90 14.93 -11.90
N GLY A 42 8.44 13.93 -12.60
CA GLY A 42 7.67 12.80 -13.13
C GLY A 42 6.96 12.01 -12.02
N PHE A 43 7.63 11.80 -10.87
CA PHE A 43 7.01 11.20 -9.69
C PHE A 43 5.79 12.01 -9.22
N TRP A 44 5.91 13.33 -9.08
CA TRP A 44 4.80 14.19 -8.63
C TRP A 44 3.65 14.26 -9.63
N ILE A 45 3.94 14.34 -10.93
CA ILE A 45 2.89 14.28 -11.97
C ILE A 45 2.13 12.96 -11.88
N GLY A 46 2.84 11.84 -11.68
CA GLY A 46 2.22 10.54 -11.46
C GLY A 46 1.32 10.50 -10.22
N GLN A 47 1.76 11.09 -9.10
CA GLN A 47 0.93 11.21 -7.90
C GLN A 47 -0.32 12.07 -8.12
N ILE A 48 -0.19 13.21 -8.81
CA ILE A 48 -1.32 14.10 -9.12
C ILE A 48 -2.34 13.40 -10.00
N LEU A 49 -1.89 12.77 -11.09
CA LEU A 49 -2.76 12.01 -11.99
C LEU A 49 -3.45 10.86 -11.27
N TRP A 50 -2.73 10.16 -10.39
CA TRP A 50 -3.32 9.07 -9.60
C TRP A 50 -4.42 9.56 -8.66
N VAL A 51 -4.15 10.59 -7.86
CA VAL A 51 -5.16 11.18 -6.96
C VAL A 51 -6.35 11.69 -7.75
N TRP A 52 -6.11 12.33 -8.89
CA TRP A 52 -7.16 12.80 -9.78
C TRP A 52 -8.04 11.65 -10.26
N VAL A 53 -7.45 10.56 -10.80
CA VAL A 53 -8.20 9.37 -11.27
C VAL A 53 -9.04 8.74 -10.14
N VAL A 54 -8.48 8.60 -8.94
CA VAL A 54 -9.20 8.04 -7.79
C VAL A 54 -10.33 8.96 -7.33
N SER A 55 -10.19 10.28 -7.49
CA SER A 55 -11.23 11.27 -7.15
C SER A 55 -12.33 11.41 -8.20
N LEU A 56 -12.15 10.89 -9.41
CA LEU A 56 -13.10 11.05 -10.52
C LEU A 56 -14.55 10.69 -10.18
N PRO A 57 -14.85 9.59 -9.45
CA PRO A 57 -16.24 9.25 -9.13
C PRO A 57 -16.95 10.36 -8.35
N LEU A 58 -16.25 11.00 -7.40
CA LEU A 58 -16.77 12.11 -6.62
C LEU A 58 -16.82 13.40 -7.43
N THR A 59 -15.79 13.69 -8.21
CA THR A 59 -15.71 14.90 -9.04
C THR A 59 -16.81 14.92 -10.11
N VAL A 60 -17.06 13.78 -10.76
CA VAL A 60 -18.12 13.65 -11.77
C VAL A 60 -19.50 13.75 -11.11
N LEU A 61 -19.70 13.11 -9.95
CA LEU A 61 -20.94 13.17 -9.20
C LEU A 61 -21.32 14.61 -8.78
N ASN A 62 -20.33 15.40 -8.37
CA ASN A 62 -20.54 16.79 -7.95
C ASN A 62 -20.48 17.80 -9.10
N SER A 63 -20.29 17.34 -10.34
CA SER A 63 -20.19 18.24 -11.50
C SER A 63 -21.54 18.90 -11.83
N PRO A 64 -21.55 20.14 -12.37
CA PRO A 64 -22.78 20.83 -12.80
C PRO A 64 -23.62 20.02 -13.78
N ALA A 65 -22.99 19.17 -14.59
CA ALA A 65 -23.66 18.30 -15.55
C ALA A 65 -24.55 17.22 -14.89
N VAL A 66 -24.28 16.88 -13.63
CA VAL A 66 -25.07 15.96 -12.81
C VAL A 66 -25.96 16.75 -11.85
N THR A 67 -25.40 17.72 -11.11
CA THR A 67 -26.12 18.41 -10.03
C THR A 67 -27.25 19.32 -10.52
N ASN A 68 -27.12 19.96 -11.69
CA ASN A 68 -28.18 20.81 -12.26
C ASN A 68 -29.41 20.02 -12.77
N ARG A 69 -29.34 18.69 -12.80
CA ARG A 69 -30.42 17.81 -13.30
C ARG A 69 -31.13 17.03 -12.19
N GLY A 70 -30.85 17.39 -10.93
CA GLY A 70 -31.32 16.69 -9.74
C GLY A 70 -30.20 15.86 -9.14
N GLN A 71 -29.79 16.21 -7.92
CA GLN A 71 -28.81 15.42 -7.17
C GLN A 71 -29.43 14.08 -6.77
N PRO A 72 -28.74 12.95 -6.97
CA PRO A 72 -29.18 11.68 -6.42
C PRO A 72 -29.38 11.81 -4.91
N ALA A 73 -30.53 11.33 -4.41
CA ALA A 73 -30.79 11.35 -2.98
C ALA A 73 -29.77 10.48 -2.24
N PHE A 74 -29.18 11.03 -1.19
CA PHE A 74 -28.29 10.30 -0.30
C PHE A 74 -29.11 9.39 0.63
N GLY A 75 -28.55 8.22 0.97
CA GLY A 75 -29.18 7.28 1.92
C GLY A 75 -29.57 5.95 1.30
N THR A 76 -29.07 5.64 0.11
CA THR A 76 -29.19 4.31 -0.48
C THR A 76 -28.36 3.30 0.31
N ALA A 77 -28.65 2.00 0.12
CA ALA A 77 -27.88 0.94 0.77
C ALA A 77 -26.36 1.03 0.47
N SER A 78 -25.97 1.42 -0.76
CA SER A 78 -24.56 1.59 -1.09
C SER A 78 -23.92 2.79 -0.38
N ASP A 79 -24.67 3.85 -0.13
CA ASP A 79 -24.15 5.02 0.59
C ASP A 79 -23.81 4.66 2.03
N ILE A 80 -24.73 3.98 2.70
CA ILE A 80 -24.57 3.53 4.09
C ILE A 80 -23.44 2.51 4.19
N LEU A 81 -23.43 1.50 3.31
CA LEU A 81 -22.38 0.48 3.29
C LEU A 81 -21.00 1.09 2.97
N GLY A 82 -20.93 2.03 2.03
CA GLY A 82 -19.69 2.70 1.66
C GLY A 82 -19.08 3.47 2.83
N ILE A 83 -19.89 4.21 3.59
CA ILE A 83 -19.43 4.91 4.81
C ILE A 83 -18.97 3.91 5.87
N ILE A 84 -19.75 2.87 6.14
CA ILE A 84 -19.41 1.87 7.16
C ILE A 84 -18.06 1.21 6.82
N ILE A 85 -17.90 0.75 5.59
CA ILE A 85 -16.66 0.13 5.10
C ILE A 85 -15.49 1.13 5.22
N TRP A 86 -15.70 2.38 4.83
CA TRP A 86 -14.68 3.42 4.91
C TRP A 86 -14.25 3.70 6.36
N VAL A 87 -15.20 3.89 7.28
CA VAL A 87 -14.93 4.17 8.71
C VAL A 87 -14.19 3.01 9.35
N ILE A 88 -14.60 1.77 9.07
CA ILE A 88 -13.92 0.56 9.55
C ILE A 88 -12.49 0.51 9.02
N GLY A 89 -12.31 0.70 7.71
CA GLY A 89 -10.99 0.76 7.09
C GLY A 89 -10.12 1.81 7.75
N TRP A 90 -10.60 3.04 7.87
CA TRP A 90 -9.84 4.14 8.44
C TRP A 90 -9.45 3.90 9.90
N SER A 91 -10.36 3.32 10.69
CA SER A 91 -10.11 2.98 12.10
C SER A 91 -9.04 1.91 12.25
N ILE A 92 -9.10 0.83 11.44
CA ILE A 92 -8.10 -0.24 11.45
C ILE A 92 -6.72 0.33 11.06
N GLU A 93 -6.63 1.17 10.02
CA GLU A 93 -5.34 1.77 9.58
C GLU A 93 -4.76 2.63 10.70
N SER A 94 -5.60 3.47 11.31
CA SER A 94 -5.16 4.39 12.36
C SER A 94 -4.60 3.64 13.58
N ILE A 95 -5.24 2.54 13.98
CA ILE A 95 -4.74 1.69 15.09
C ILE A 95 -3.42 1.02 14.69
N ALA A 96 -3.30 0.54 13.46
CA ALA A 96 -2.09 -0.10 12.94
C ALA A 96 -0.88 0.84 12.96
N ASP A 97 -1.07 2.07 12.49
CA ASP A 97 -0.03 3.09 12.44
C ASP A 97 0.49 3.40 13.86
N VAL A 98 -0.42 3.54 14.83
CA VAL A 98 -0.07 3.75 16.23
C VAL A 98 0.70 2.56 16.82
N GLN A 99 0.25 1.33 16.57
CA GLN A 99 0.94 0.14 17.03
C GLN A 99 2.35 0.02 16.45
N LYS A 100 2.49 0.24 15.14
CA LYS A 100 3.77 0.20 14.44
C LYS A 100 4.72 1.30 14.94
N PHE A 101 4.19 2.49 15.23
CA PHE A 101 4.96 3.58 15.80
C PHE A 101 5.48 3.27 17.21
N ARG A 102 4.62 2.73 18.08
CA ARG A 102 5.00 2.32 19.45
C ARG A 102 6.06 1.22 19.44
N TYR A 103 5.88 0.19 18.60
CA TYR A 103 6.85 -0.91 18.45
C TYR A 103 8.22 -0.41 18.00
N LYS A 104 8.27 0.50 17.03
CA LYS A 104 9.55 1.09 16.57
C LYS A 104 10.19 1.99 17.62
N SER A 105 9.38 2.65 18.45
CA SER A 105 9.87 3.56 19.49
C SER A 105 10.41 2.82 20.73
N SER A 106 10.05 1.55 20.93
CA SER A 106 10.47 0.76 22.10
C SER A 106 11.84 0.08 21.95
N GLY A 107 12.59 0.36 20.88
CA GLY A 107 13.91 -0.26 20.65
C GLY A 107 13.83 -1.73 20.22
N ALA A 108 12.73 -2.14 19.59
CA ALA A 108 12.51 -3.53 19.20
C ALA A 108 13.61 -4.09 18.27
N PRO A 109 13.83 -5.42 18.26
CA PRO A 109 14.87 -6.05 17.46
C PRO A 109 14.72 -5.72 15.97
N LYS A 110 15.84 -5.33 15.33
CA LYS A 110 15.87 -4.90 13.91
C LYS A 110 16.02 -6.07 12.93
N ASP A 111 16.36 -7.24 13.44
CA ASP A 111 16.61 -8.49 12.73
C ASP A 111 15.34 -9.29 12.42
N ARG A 112 14.16 -8.78 12.83
CA ARG A 112 12.87 -9.43 12.59
C ARG A 112 11.90 -8.50 11.86
N PRO A 113 11.20 -9.00 10.83
CA PRO A 113 10.07 -8.29 10.26
C PRO A 113 8.98 -8.08 11.30
N ILE A 114 8.24 -6.98 11.15
CA ILE A 114 7.13 -6.65 12.03
C ILE A 114 5.91 -7.50 11.61
N ASP A 115 5.53 -8.48 12.43
CA ASP A 115 4.41 -9.39 12.15
C ASP A 115 3.05 -8.80 12.61
N PHE A 116 2.67 -7.67 12.02
CA PHE A 116 1.37 -7.04 12.21
C PHE A 116 0.47 -7.30 10.99
N THR A 117 0.35 -8.56 10.62
CA THR A 117 -0.39 -9.04 9.44
C THR A 117 -1.89 -8.75 9.46
N HIS A 118 -2.47 -8.43 10.62
CA HIS A 118 -3.90 -8.15 10.77
C HIS A 118 -4.35 -6.79 10.21
N TRP A 119 -3.42 -5.88 9.94
CA TRP A 119 -3.71 -4.48 9.70
C TRP A 119 -3.53 -4.02 8.24
N SER A 120 -2.94 -4.84 7.38
CA SER A 120 -2.78 -4.58 5.93
C SER A 120 -4.11 -4.39 5.17
N ARG A 121 -5.23 -4.69 5.83
CA ARG A 121 -6.60 -4.68 5.31
C ARG A 121 -7.22 -3.30 5.21
N ALA A 122 -6.65 -2.33 5.91
CA ALA A 122 -7.35 -1.09 6.18
C ALA A 122 -7.39 -0.13 4.98
N ARG A 123 -6.28 -0.06 4.22
CA ARG A 123 -6.17 0.76 3.01
C ARG A 123 -7.12 0.34 1.90
N ILE A 124 -7.22 -0.97 1.67
CA ILE A 124 -8.11 -1.51 0.64
C ILE A 124 -9.56 -1.25 1.04
N LEU A 125 -9.91 -1.39 2.32
CA LEU A 125 -11.26 -1.10 2.83
C LEU A 125 -11.65 0.38 2.68
N CYS A 126 -10.78 1.32 3.06
CA CYS A 126 -11.05 2.75 2.85
C CYS A 126 -11.43 3.03 1.39
N TRP A 127 -10.64 2.46 0.49
CA TRP A 127 -10.84 2.69 -0.92
C TRP A 127 -12.07 1.98 -1.48
N TRP A 128 -12.36 0.74 -1.06
CA TRP A 128 -13.61 0.04 -1.39
C TRP A 128 -14.82 0.82 -0.89
N GLY A 129 -14.75 1.43 0.30
CA GLY A 129 -15.82 2.27 0.84
C GLY A 129 -16.12 3.48 -0.04
N ILE A 130 -15.09 4.23 -0.48
CA ILE A 130 -15.25 5.37 -1.39
C ILE A 130 -15.80 4.92 -2.76
N TRP A 131 -15.35 3.77 -3.26
CA TRP A 131 -15.88 3.23 -4.51
C TRP A 131 -17.33 2.77 -4.36
N THR A 132 -17.71 2.15 -3.24
CA THR A 132 -19.10 1.74 -2.99
C THR A 132 -20.04 2.95 -2.94
N LEU A 133 -19.58 4.09 -2.40
CA LEU A 133 -20.33 5.35 -2.42
C LEU A 133 -20.65 5.85 -3.84
N SER A 134 -19.84 5.51 -4.84
CA SER A 134 -20.09 5.96 -6.21
C SER A 134 -21.00 5.03 -7.01
N ILE A 135 -21.40 3.87 -6.48
CA ILE A 135 -22.20 2.87 -7.20
C ILE A 135 -23.64 3.35 -7.41
N ALA A 136 -24.38 3.67 -6.34
CA ALA A 136 -25.76 4.15 -6.47
C ALA A 136 -25.91 5.33 -7.42
N PRO A 137 -25.12 6.42 -7.29
CA PRO A 137 -25.27 7.54 -8.21
C PRO A 137 -24.86 7.21 -9.65
N SER A 138 -23.97 6.25 -9.88
CA SER A 138 -23.58 5.82 -11.23
C SER A 138 -24.61 4.90 -11.90
N LEU A 139 -25.33 4.09 -11.12
CA LEU A 139 -26.34 3.16 -11.63
C LEU A 139 -27.72 3.81 -11.76
N HIS A 140 -28.09 4.65 -10.80
CA HIS A 140 -29.42 5.25 -10.69
C HIS A 140 -29.43 6.76 -11.03
N GLY A 141 -28.30 7.31 -11.45
CA GLY A 141 -28.19 8.72 -11.83
C GLY A 141 -29.09 9.09 -13.01
N THR A 142 -29.89 10.13 -12.84
CA THR A 142 -30.75 10.71 -13.88
C THR A 142 -29.93 11.69 -14.72
N GLY A 143 -29.36 11.23 -15.83
CA GLY A 143 -28.51 12.06 -16.71
C GLY A 143 -28.60 11.67 -18.19
N SER A 144 -28.10 12.55 -19.08
CA SER A 144 -27.96 12.25 -20.51
C SER A 144 -27.02 11.06 -20.74
N GLY A 145 -27.13 10.38 -21.89
CA GLY A 145 -26.32 9.20 -22.21
C GLY A 145 -24.81 9.40 -22.00
N SER A 146 -24.28 10.59 -22.32
CA SER A 146 -22.88 10.97 -22.07
C SER A 146 -22.51 11.07 -20.59
N THR A 147 -23.39 11.61 -19.75
CA THR A 147 -23.19 11.75 -18.30
C THR A 147 -23.16 10.38 -17.63
N ARG A 148 -24.07 9.50 -18.04
CA ARG A 148 -24.11 8.12 -17.54
C ARG A 148 -22.86 7.34 -17.93
N SER A 149 -22.40 7.47 -19.17
CA SER A 149 -21.14 6.86 -19.63
C SER A 149 -19.93 7.37 -18.84
N ALA A 150 -19.87 8.66 -18.52
CA ALA A 150 -18.81 9.24 -17.70
C ALA A 150 -18.83 8.67 -16.26
N GLN A 151 -20.01 8.59 -15.63
CA GLN A 151 -20.17 8.01 -14.29
C GLN A 151 -19.77 6.54 -14.25
N LEU A 152 -20.22 5.73 -15.23
CA LEU A 152 -19.81 4.33 -15.36
C LEU A 152 -18.30 4.17 -15.59
N GLY A 153 -17.68 5.07 -16.37
CA GLY A 153 -16.23 5.08 -16.56
C GLY A 153 -15.44 5.28 -15.27
N THR A 154 -15.98 6.06 -14.31
CA THR A 154 -15.31 6.26 -13.02
C THR A 154 -15.26 5.00 -12.14
N LEU A 155 -16.17 4.03 -12.38
CA LEU A 155 -16.19 2.74 -11.68
C LEU A 155 -15.01 1.83 -12.08
N VAL A 156 -14.22 2.21 -13.09
CA VAL A 156 -12.99 1.52 -13.52
C VAL A 156 -11.75 2.01 -12.75
N SER A 157 -11.85 3.14 -12.03
CA SER A 157 -10.77 3.64 -11.17
C SER A 157 -10.21 2.59 -10.18
N PRO A 158 -11.01 1.56 -9.78
CA PRO A 158 -10.50 0.44 -9.03
C PRO A 158 -9.33 -0.29 -9.65
N LEU A 159 -9.53 -0.70 -10.90
CA LEU A 159 -8.56 -1.47 -11.65
C LEU A 159 -7.29 -0.66 -11.90
N PHE A 160 -7.43 0.64 -12.18
CA PHE A 160 -6.28 1.52 -12.34
C PHE A 160 -5.40 1.58 -11.08
N THR A 161 -6.01 1.80 -9.91
CA THR A 161 -5.26 1.83 -8.64
C THR A 161 -4.63 0.48 -8.33
N MET A 162 -5.34 -0.61 -8.59
CA MET A 162 -4.81 -1.95 -8.36
C MET A 162 -3.59 -2.22 -9.24
N ILE A 163 -3.66 -1.91 -10.54
CA ILE A 163 -2.54 -2.03 -11.47
C ILE A 163 -1.35 -1.17 -11.01
N LEU A 164 -1.60 0.09 -10.63
CA LEU A 164 -0.56 0.99 -10.18
C LEU A 164 0.14 0.48 -8.91
N LEU A 165 -0.62 -0.04 -7.94
CA LEU A 165 -0.06 -0.59 -6.69
C LEU A 165 0.68 -1.91 -6.93
N LEU A 166 0.17 -2.77 -7.82
CA LEU A 166 0.77 -4.08 -8.10
C LEU A 166 2.04 -3.98 -8.93
N PHE A 167 2.09 -3.07 -9.90
CA PHE A 167 3.17 -3.06 -10.90
C PHE A 167 4.05 -1.81 -10.83
N GLY A 168 3.50 -0.69 -10.38
CA GLY A 168 4.21 0.59 -10.35
C GLY A 168 4.82 0.90 -8.98
N SER A 169 4.03 1.58 -8.15
CA SER A 169 4.54 2.32 -6.99
C SER A 169 4.32 1.63 -5.64
N GLY A 170 3.57 0.52 -5.61
CA GLY A 170 3.18 -0.15 -4.38
C GLY A 170 4.10 -1.29 -3.97
N VAL A 171 3.81 -2.51 -4.44
CA VAL A 171 4.45 -3.74 -3.96
C VAL A 171 5.92 -3.84 -4.36
N PRO A 172 6.32 -3.65 -5.64
CA PRO A 172 7.72 -3.87 -6.05
C PRO A 172 8.71 -2.93 -5.36
N THR A 173 8.32 -1.67 -5.17
CA THR A 173 9.11 -0.62 -4.52
C THR A 173 9.21 -0.82 -3.00
N ALA A 174 8.22 -1.47 -2.39
CA ALA A 174 8.24 -1.79 -0.96
C ALA A 174 9.05 -3.06 -0.67
N GLU A 175 8.79 -4.16 -1.39
CA GLU A 175 9.30 -5.50 -1.10
C GLU A 175 10.78 -5.65 -1.45
N LYS A 176 11.22 -5.22 -2.64
CA LYS A 176 12.61 -5.43 -3.08
C LYS A 176 13.65 -4.80 -2.15
N PRO A 177 13.53 -3.51 -1.76
CA PRO A 177 14.53 -2.93 -0.87
C PRO A 177 14.37 -3.42 0.58
N ALA A 178 13.21 -3.99 0.96
CA ALA A 178 13.06 -4.63 2.26
C ALA A 178 13.86 -5.95 2.29
N ALA A 179 13.72 -6.78 1.26
CA ALA A 179 14.52 -7.98 1.09
C ALA A 179 16.03 -7.69 1.08
N GLN A 180 16.46 -6.70 0.29
CA GLN A 180 17.87 -6.27 0.25
C GLN A 180 18.39 -5.81 1.61
N LYS A 181 17.57 -5.10 2.40
CA LYS A 181 17.94 -4.67 3.75
C LYS A 181 18.18 -5.86 4.68
N PHE A 182 17.27 -6.82 4.73
CA PHE A 182 17.42 -8.01 5.59
C PHE A 182 18.57 -8.91 5.14
N TYR A 183 18.82 -8.98 3.83
CA TYR A 183 19.99 -9.67 3.29
C TYR A 183 21.30 -9.01 3.72
N LYS A 184 21.44 -7.69 3.52
CA LYS A 184 22.64 -6.95 3.96
C LYS A 184 22.87 -6.98 5.47
N MET A 185 21.80 -7.09 6.27
CA MET A 185 21.92 -7.31 7.71
C MET A 185 22.52 -8.67 8.04
N SER A 186 22.24 -9.71 7.24
CA SER A 186 22.76 -11.06 7.47
C SER A 186 24.13 -11.28 6.83
N TYR A 187 24.42 -10.55 5.76
CA TYR A 187 25.65 -10.64 4.98
C TYR A 187 26.23 -9.23 4.76
N PRO A 188 26.81 -8.61 5.79
CA PRO A 188 27.44 -7.29 5.63
C PRO A 188 28.67 -7.36 4.72
N ASP A 189 28.91 -6.26 4.01
CA ASP A 189 30.04 -6.12 3.09
C ASP A 189 31.35 -6.15 3.90
N GLY A 190 32.18 -7.17 3.69
CA GLY A 190 33.45 -7.38 4.40
C GLY A 190 33.50 -8.60 5.33
N ALA A 191 32.39 -9.34 5.50
CA ALA A 191 32.41 -10.62 6.21
C ALA A 191 33.34 -11.62 5.49
N ALA A 192 34.32 -12.17 6.23
CA ALA A 192 35.34 -13.06 5.70
C ALA A 192 34.72 -14.21 4.88
N GLN A 193 35.26 -14.42 3.68
CA GLN A 193 34.83 -15.45 2.74
C GLN A 193 35.39 -16.83 3.16
N ASP A 194 35.29 -17.17 4.44
CA ASP A 194 35.96 -18.32 5.03
C ASP A 194 35.04 -19.55 5.03
N SER A 195 34.72 -20.06 3.84
CA SER A 195 34.36 -21.49 3.67
C SER A 195 34.11 -21.86 2.20
N ALA A 196 34.52 -23.07 1.83
CA ALA A 196 34.25 -23.72 0.53
C ALA A 196 32.75 -23.91 0.20
N GLU A 197 31.84 -23.46 1.07
CA GLU A 197 30.37 -23.59 0.98
C GLU A 197 29.64 -22.25 0.76
N GLY A 198 30.36 -21.15 0.50
CA GLY A 198 29.78 -19.83 0.27
C GLY A 198 29.72 -18.93 1.52
N ARG A 199 29.09 -17.75 1.39
CA ARG A 199 28.98 -16.76 2.49
C ARG A 199 28.11 -17.33 3.63
N ARG A 200 28.61 -17.31 4.87
CA ARG A 200 27.85 -17.64 6.08
C ARG A 200 27.12 -16.41 6.62
N PRO A 201 25.85 -16.54 7.08
CA PRO A 201 25.12 -15.43 7.65
C PRO A 201 25.61 -15.11 9.07
N GLU A 202 25.81 -13.83 9.39
CA GLU A 202 26.17 -13.37 10.74
C GLU A 202 25.00 -13.41 11.73
N ASN A 203 23.77 -13.33 11.21
CA ASN A 203 22.55 -13.39 11.99
C ASN A 203 21.39 -14.02 11.20
N ALA A 204 20.29 -14.30 11.89
CA ALA A 204 19.11 -14.93 11.31
C ALA A 204 18.18 -13.96 10.55
N ALA A 205 18.59 -12.72 10.27
CA ALA A 205 17.67 -11.69 9.77
C ALA A 205 17.05 -12.04 8.40
N TRP A 206 17.85 -12.61 7.50
CA TRP A 206 17.40 -13.07 6.18
C TRP A 206 16.48 -14.28 6.30
N ALA A 207 16.81 -15.25 7.16
CA ALA A 207 15.96 -16.40 7.43
C ALA A 207 14.60 -15.99 8.03
N ASN A 208 14.60 -15.04 8.98
CA ASN A 208 13.39 -14.47 9.56
C ASN A 208 12.54 -13.77 8.51
N TYR A 209 13.16 -13.03 7.58
CA TYR A 209 12.44 -12.39 6.46
C TYR A 209 11.82 -13.41 5.51
N GLN A 210 12.55 -14.47 5.16
CA GLN A 210 12.04 -15.56 4.33
C GLN A 210 10.86 -16.27 5.00
N ALA A 211 10.94 -16.55 6.30
CA ALA A 211 9.86 -17.15 7.07
C ALA A 211 8.62 -16.25 7.12
N TYR A 212 8.81 -14.95 7.37
CA TYR A 212 7.73 -13.94 7.33
C TYR A 212 7.05 -13.89 5.97
N ARG A 213 7.81 -13.93 4.88
CA ARG A 213 7.25 -13.89 3.53
C ARG A 213 6.52 -15.18 3.17
N ALA A 214 6.99 -16.33 3.64
CA ALA A 214 6.34 -17.62 3.40
C ALA A 214 4.96 -17.74 4.08
N GLN A 215 4.72 -16.93 5.12
CA GLN A 215 3.49 -16.94 5.92
C GLN A 215 2.58 -15.72 5.71
N THR A 216 3.05 -14.71 4.97
CA THR A 216 2.32 -13.44 4.79
C THR A 216 1.91 -13.27 3.33
N SER A 217 0.59 -13.15 3.10
CA SER A 217 0.09 -12.75 1.79
C SER A 217 0.25 -11.24 1.58
N ILE A 218 0.64 -10.87 0.37
CA ILE A 218 0.90 -9.48 -0.03
C ILE A 218 -0.40 -8.70 -0.22
N LEU A 219 -1.43 -9.32 -0.81
CA LEU A 219 -2.63 -8.63 -1.26
C LEU A 219 -3.88 -9.02 -0.50
N LEU A 220 -4.11 -10.32 -0.36
CA LEU A 220 -5.32 -10.83 0.27
C LEU A 220 -4.99 -11.26 1.70
N PRO A 221 -5.64 -10.68 2.70
CA PRO A 221 -5.33 -10.97 4.10
C PRO A 221 -5.75 -12.40 4.44
N LEU A 222 -4.80 -13.32 4.42
CA LEU A 222 -5.03 -14.72 4.78
C LEU A 222 -4.37 -15.02 6.11
N PRO A 223 -5.00 -15.84 6.98
CA PRO A 223 -4.34 -16.36 8.16
C PRO A 223 -3.01 -17.04 7.78
N PRO A 224 -1.93 -16.86 8.55
CA PRO A 224 -0.62 -17.42 8.22
C PRO A 224 -0.64 -18.93 7.97
N ALA A 225 -1.46 -19.66 8.73
CA ALA A 225 -1.65 -21.10 8.56
C ALA A 225 -2.26 -21.45 7.18
N VAL A 226 -3.28 -20.69 6.75
CA VAL A 226 -3.93 -20.88 5.46
C VAL A 226 -2.97 -20.54 4.33
N TYR A 227 -2.32 -19.38 4.38
CA TYR A 227 -1.39 -18.98 3.34
C TYR A 227 -0.20 -19.93 3.21
N ARG A 228 0.34 -20.43 4.32
CA ARG A 228 1.44 -21.41 4.29
C ARG A 228 1.04 -22.72 3.59
N ALA A 229 -0.20 -23.18 3.78
CA ALA A 229 -0.71 -24.42 3.19
C ALA A 229 -0.97 -24.34 1.67
N LEU A 230 -1.06 -23.13 1.09
CA LEU A 230 -1.33 -22.96 -0.34
C LEU A 230 -0.12 -23.33 -1.21
N SER A 231 -0.40 -23.96 -2.36
CA SER A 231 0.63 -24.25 -3.36
C SER A 231 1.17 -22.98 -3.99
N ARG A 232 2.41 -23.03 -4.49
CA ARG A 232 3.07 -21.88 -5.13
C ARG A 232 2.29 -21.37 -6.34
N TRP A 233 1.61 -22.25 -7.07
CA TRP A 233 0.77 -21.87 -8.19
C TRP A 233 -0.41 -21.01 -7.73
N VAL A 234 -1.15 -21.44 -6.70
CA VAL A 234 -2.29 -20.66 -6.15
C VAL A 234 -1.84 -19.29 -5.63
N LYS A 235 -0.68 -19.24 -4.96
CA LYS A 235 -0.09 -17.97 -4.50
C LYS A 235 0.18 -17.02 -5.66
N ARG A 236 0.78 -17.52 -6.75
CA ARG A 236 1.17 -16.72 -7.92
C ARG A 236 -0.02 -16.29 -8.78
N THR A 237 -1.04 -17.12 -8.94
CA THR A 237 -2.16 -16.86 -9.85
C THR A 237 -3.34 -16.19 -9.16
N VAL A 238 -3.76 -16.70 -8.00
CA VAL A 238 -4.97 -16.23 -7.29
C VAL A 238 -4.65 -15.09 -6.34
N LEU A 239 -3.53 -15.19 -5.61
CA LEU A 239 -3.12 -14.16 -4.65
C LEU A 239 -2.19 -13.10 -5.25
N LEU A 240 -1.93 -13.21 -6.56
CA LEU A 240 -1.01 -12.37 -7.34
C LEU A 240 0.33 -12.13 -6.64
N ASP A 241 0.90 -13.15 -6.00
CA ASP A 241 2.26 -13.11 -5.47
C ASP A 241 3.27 -13.29 -6.63
N LEU A 242 3.42 -12.24 -7.43
CA LEU A 242 4.12 -12.30 -8.69
C LEU A 242 5.64 -12.47 -8.47
N PRO A 243 6.34 -13.22 -9.36
CA PRO A 243 7.80 -13.38 -9.27
C PRO A 243 8.56 -12.05 -9.27
N MET A 244 7.99 -11.00 -9.87
CA MET A 244 8.61 -9.66 -9.88
C MET A 244 8.75 -9.03 -8.49
N TYR A 245 8.04 -9.55 -7.46
CA TYR A 245 8.17 -9.11 -6.08
C TYR A 245 9.32 -9.83 -5.36
N GLU A 246 9.76 -10.96 -5.90
CA GLU A 246 10.92 -11.68 -5.39
C GLU A 246 12.20 -10.90 -5.72
N TRP A 247 13.06 -10.75 -4.71
CA TRP A 247 14.44 -10.36 -4.89
C TRP A 247 15.31 -11.54 -4.46
N THR A 248 16.15 -11.99 -5.38
CA THR A 248 17.19 -12.99 -5.13
C THR A 248 18.55 -12.28 -5.14
N PRO A 249 19.43 -12.58 -4.17
CA PRO A 249 20.79 -12.06 -4.14
C PRO A 249 21.65 -12.54 -5.30
#